data_AF-A0A2R6CAA5-F1
#
_entry.id   AF-A0A2R6CAA5-F1
#
_cell.length_a   1.000
_cell.length_b   1.000
_cell.length_c   1.000
_cell.angle_alpha   90.00
_cell.angle_beta   90.00
_cell.angle_gamma   90.00
#
_symmetry.space_group_name_H-M   'P 1'
#
loop_
_entity.id
_entity.type
_entity.pdbx_description
1 polymer ?
#
loop_
_entity_poly.entity_id
_entity_poly.type
_entity_poly.pdbx_seq_one_letter_code
_entity_poly.pdbx_strand_id
1 'polypeptide(L)'
;MLHFWRPTCVECITDITYLKSIHGWLKRFAELVGVVVPNPIFSYDRAMIMDSVSRYAIKYRVATVESFFFEWLSVKSCHTLVIVDQEGRVLYSQSGGGGYYWFETALRDILGARSSPSSDSVVKQLEDIERANSLGPFCSDWWAAQKPWRSFSVSGEYVLNDYSVHVNRGSIDFKYRGRRLYAFIEPLQHSELIEVRLNKHPLRSHLMGDDVIKKGERSFIKLDTPRLYSVVDGGWGEYHLALAFEEPCNVYALNVR
;
A
#
# COMPACT_ATOMS: atom_id res chain seq x y z
N MET A 1 18.83 -4.80 11.16
CA MET A 1 18.16 -4.08 10.05
C MET A 1 16.71 -3.87 10.40
N LEU A 2 16.22 -2.64 10.25
CA LEU A 2 14.86 -2.23 10.55
C LEU A 2 14.16 -1.85 9.25
N HIS A 3 12.94 -2.35 9.04
CA HIS A 3 12.06 -1.93 7.96
C HIS A 3 10.82 -1.29 8.55
N PHE A 4 10.69 0.02 8.38
CA PHE A 4 9.55 0.80 8.82
C PHE A 4 8.44 0.69 7.80
N TRP A 5 7.27 0.20 8.21
CA TRP A 5 6.15 -0.13 7.31
C TRP A 5 4.78 0.11 7.93
N ARG A 6 3.75 0.18 7.08
CA ARG A 6 2.33 0.25 7.49
C ARG A 6 1.52 -0.86 6.82
N PRO A 7 0.56 -1.47 7.54
CA PRO A 7 -0.37 -2.46 6.99
C PRO A 7 -1.12 -2.00 5.71
N THR A 8 -1.46 -0.72 5.63
CA THR A 8 -2.32 -0.14 4.57
C THR A 8 -1.57 0.64 3.50
N CYS A 9 -0.24 0.55 3.51
CA CYS A 9 0.64 1.25 2.57
C CYS A 9 1.00 0.34 1.38
N VAL A 10 0.66 0.77 0.17
CA VAL A 10 0.90 -0.05 -1.04
C VAL A 10 2.39 -0.14 -1.37
N GLU A 11 3.15 0.93 -1.16
CA GLU A 11 4.58 0.98 -1.45
C GLU A 11 5.36 0.01 -0.55
N CYS A 12 4.93 -0.08 0.71
CA CYS A 12 5.46 -0.97 1.72
C CYS A 12 5.33 -2.45 1.33
N ILE A 13 4.34 -2.82 0.52
CA ILE A 13 4.20 -4.20 0.00
C ILE A 13 5.36 -4.55 -0.94
N THR A 14 5.90 -3.57 -1.67
CA THR A 14 7.08 -3.76 -2.52
C THR A 14 8.30 -4.08 -1.67
N ASP A 15 8.52 -3.29 -0.62
CA ASP A 15 9.60 -3.54 0.32
C ASP A 15 9.46 -4.90 0.96
N ILE A 16 8.27 -5.26 1.43
CA ILE A 16 8.03 -6.60 2.00
C ILE A 16 8.39 -7.69 0.98
N THR A 17 8.01 -7.52 -0.29
CA THR A 17 8.31 -8.50 -1.35
C THR A 17 9.82 -8.63 -1.58
N TYR A 18 10.53 -7.51 -1.70
CA TYR A 18 11.99 -7.48 -1.85
C TYR A 18 12.69 -8.06 -0.61
N LEU A 19 12.32 -7.63 0.59
CA LEU A 19 12.90 -8.11 1.84
C LEU A 19 12.68 -9.61 2.04
N LYS A 20 11.53 -10.14 1.65
CA LYS A 20 11.26 -11.58 1.65
C LYS A 20 12.23 -12.35 0.75
N SER A 21 12.62 -11.79 -0.40
CA SER A 21 13.54 -12.48 -1.32
C SER A 21 14.97 -12.55 -0.76
N ILE A 22 15.41 -11.52 -0.02
CA ILE A 22 16.77 -11.47 0.55
C ILE A 22 16.85 -12.00 2.00
N HIS A 23 15.72 -12.16 2.71
CA HIS A 23 15.69 -12.48 4.14
C HIS A 23 16.48 -13.74 4.49
N GLY A 24 16.41 -14.80 3.66
CA GLY A 24 17.15 -16.04 3.89
C GLY A 24 18.67 -15.84 3.86
N TRP A 25 19.16 -15.03 2.95
CA TRP A 25 20.58 -14.65 2.88
C TRP A 25 20.96 -13.71 4.03
N LEU A 26 20.12 -12.71 4.31
CA LEU A 26 20.37 -11.69 5.33
C LEU A 26 20.51 -12.27 6.74
N LYS A 27 19.72 -13.30 7.09
CA LYS A 27 19.77 -13.98 8.40
C LYS A 27 21.16 -14.51 8.80
N ARG A 28 22.08 -14.68 7.84
CA ARG A 28 23.45 -15.11 8.08
C ARG A 28 24.32 -14.01 8.69
N PHE A 29 23.90 -12.75 8.57
CA PHE A 29 24.71 -11.58 8.88
C PHE A 29 23.99 -10.57 9.78
N ALA A 30 22.68 -10.41 9.60
CA ALA A 30 21.88 -9.43 10.33
C ALA A 30 20.46 -9.94 10.59
N GLU A 31 19.88 -9.49 11.69
CA GLU A 31 18.46 -9.66 11.96
C GLU A 31 17.63 -8.61 11.20
N LEU A 32 16.53 -9.03 10.59
CA LEU A 32 15.52 -8.15 10.01
C LEU A 32 14.32 -8.04 10.96
N VAL A 33 13.95 -6.80 11.30
CA VAL A 33 12.77 -6.48 12.08
C VAL A 33 11.90 -5.49 11.30
N GLY A 34 10.65 -5.85 11.06
CA GLY A 34 9.63 -4.93 10.54
C GLY A 34 9.04 -4.11 11.68
N VAL A 35 9.20 -2.80 11.66
CA VAL A 35 8.66 -1.87 12.65
C VAL A 35 7.39 -1.23 12.10
N VAL A 36 6.26 -1.44 12.77
CA VAL A 36 4.98 -0.87 12.35
C VAL A 36 4.95 0.61 12.71
N VAL A 37 4.81 1.47 11.71
CA VAL A 37 4.67 2.92 11.90
C VAL A 37 3.20 3.27 12.12
N PRO A 38 2.82 3.99 13.20
CA PRO A 38 1.48 4.50 13.37
C PRO A 38 1.02 5.32 12.16
N ASN A 39 -0.28 5.30 11.89
CA ASN A 39 -0.89 6.18 10.91
C ASN A 39 -1.62 7.31 11.65
N PRO A 40 -1.37 8.58 11.31
CA PRO A 40 -2.04 9.71 11.97
C PRO A 40 -3.56 9.72 11.78
N ILE A 41 -4.07 9.02 10.77
CA ILE A 41 -5.48 9.00 10.36
C ILE A 41 -6.23 7.78 10.93
N PHE A 42 -5.52 6.65 11.06
CA PHE A 42 -6.13 5.36 11.37
C PHE A 42 -5.27 4.60 12.37
N SER A 43 -5.91 4.04 13.41
CA SER A 43 -5.20 3.26 14.44
C SER A 43 -5.13 1.78 14.06
N TYR A 44 -3.93 1.22 14.05
CA TYR A 44 -3.73 -0.21 13.80
C TYR A 44 -3.80 -0.99 15.10
N ASP A 45 -4.82 -1.85 15.23
CA ASP A 45 -4.86 -2.81 16.31
C ASP A 45 -3.98 -4.04 16.03
N ARG A 46 -3.81 -4.87 17.06
CA ARG A 46 -3.01 -6.09 16.97
C ARG A 46 -3.56 -7.08 15.94
N ALA A 47 -4.89 -7.19 15.81
CA ALA A 47 -5.51 -8.14 14.91
C ALA A 47 -5.19 -7.81 13.46
N MET A 48 -5.34 -6.54 13.07
CA MET A 48 -5.02 -6.03 11.74
C MET A 48 -3.54 -6.17 11.39
N ILE A 49 -2.64 -5.95 12.36
CA ILE A 49 -1.20 -6.15 12.15
C ILE A 49 -0.90 -7.64 11.89
N MET A 50 -1.42 -8.53 12.73
CA MET A 50 -1.20 -9.99 12.59
C MET A 50 -1.78 -10.54 11.28
N ASP A 51 -2.96 -10.06 10.92
CA ASP A 51 -3.63 -10.38 9.67
C ASP A 51 -2.81 -9.92 8.45
N SER A 52 -2.23 -8.72 8.50
CA SER A 52 -1.31 -8.23 7.45
C SER A 52 0.00 -9.01 7.38
N VAL A 53 0.56 -9.40 8.54
CA VAL A 53 1.74 -10.29 8.61
C VAL A 53 1.45 -11.63 7.93
N SER A 54 0.26 -12.19 8.17
CA SER A 54 -0.21 -13.43 7.54
C SER A 54 -0.38 -13.27 6.03
N ARG A 55 -1.18 -12.28 5.59
CA ARG A 55 -1.47 -12.01 4.17
C ARG A 55 -0.22 -11.78 3.34
N TYR A 56 0.69 -10.96 3.83
CA TYR A 56 1.93 -10.65 3.12
C TYR A 56 2.99 -11.74 3.30
N ALA A 57 2.69 -12.80 4.05
CA ALA A 57 3.59 -13.90 4.38
C ALA A 57 4.95 -13.41 4.91
N ILE A 58 4.90 -12.49 5.87
CA ILE A 58 6.07 -11.93 6.55
C ILE A 58 6.62 -12.98 7.51
N LYS A 59 7.90 -13.35 7.32
CA LYS A 59 8.59 -14.38 8.12
C LYS A 59 9.65 -13.82 9.07
N TYR A 60 9.97 -12.54 8.95
CA TYR A 60 10.88 -11.82 9.86
C TYR A 60 10.11 -11.28 11.06
N ARG A 61 10.81 -10.88 12.13
CA ARG A 61 10.16 -10.37 13.34
C ARG A 61 9.42 -9.07 13.04
N VAL A 62 8.30 -8.85 13.71
CA VAL A 62 7.54 -7.59 13.61
C VAL A 62 7.37 -7.00 15.00
N ALA A 63 7.61 -5.69 15.11
CA ALA A 63 7.52 -4.94 16.36
C ALA A 63 6.61 -3.72 16.18
N THR A 64 5.86 -3.41 17.22
CA THR A 64 5.19 -2.12 17.43
C THR A 64 6.01 -1.33 18.43
N VAL A 65 6.24 -0.04 18.17
CA VAL A 65 7.07 0.83 19.01
C VAL A 65 6.33 2.12 19.30
N GLU A 66 6.76 2.78 20.37
CA GLU A 66 6.30 4.13 20.72
C GLU A 66 6.79 5.17 19.72
N SER A 67 6.08 6.31 19.66
CA SER A 67 6.33 7.36 18.66
C SER A 67 7.75 7.95 18.71
N PHE A 68 8.35 8.07 19.89
CA PHE A 68 9.70 8.63 20.06
C PHE A 68 10.77 7.84 19.29
N PHE A 69 10.53 6.55 19.03
CA PHE A 69 11.48 5.70 18.32
C PHE A 69 11.69 6.15 16.87
N PHE A 70 10.63 6.67 16.22
CA PHE A 70 10.72 7.19 14.85
C PHE A 70 11.51 8.49 14.79
N GLU A 71 11.35 9.37 15.78
CA GLU A 71 12.10 10.63 15.90
C GLU A 71 13.59 10.36 16.13
N TRP A 72 13.91 9.44 17.06
CA TRP A 72 15.29 9.06 17.36
C TRP A 72 16.04 8.54 16.14
N LEU A 73 15.38 7.76 15.28
CA LEU A 73 15.95 7.22 14.05
C LEU A 73 15.75 8.12 12.82
N SER A 74 15.19 9.33 13.01
CA SER A 74 14.88 10.27 11.92
C SER A 74 14.07 9.65 10.78
N VAL A 75 13.13 8.75 11.12
CA VAL A 75 12.27 8.05 10.17
C VAL A 75 11.20 9.02 9.67
N LYS A 76 11.28 9.38 8.38
CA LYS A 76 10.37 10.37 7.77
C LYS A 76 9.16 9.75 7.10
N SER A 77 9.18 8.44 6.85
CA SER A 77 8.13 7.76 6.10
C SER A 77 7.94 6.33 6.59
N CYS A 78 6.76 5.77 6.33
CA CYS A 78 6.52 4.34 6.53
C CYS A 78 7.12 3.47 5.42
N HIS A 79 8.04 3.99 4.61
CA HIS A 79 8.78 3.26 3.60
C HIS A 79 10.26 3.57 3.83
N THR A 80 10.79 3.08 4.94
CA THR A 80 12.16 3.43 5.35
C THR A 80 12.89 2.16 5.79
N LEU A 81 14.07 1.95 5.22
CA LEU A 81 15.01 0.89 5.61
C LEU A 81 16.16 1.51 6.39
N VAL A 82 16.46 0.96 7.57
CA VAL A 82 17.55 1.44 8.43
C VAL A 82 18.48 0.27 8.78
N ILE A 83 19.78 0.49 8.65
CA ILE A 83 20.81 -0.43 9.12
C ILE A 83 21.36 0.14 10.42
N VAL A 84 21.32 -0.66 11.48
CA VAL A 84 21.86 -0.35 12.80
C VAL A 84 22.90 -1.39 13.18
N ASP A 85 23.95 -0.95 13.87
CA ASP A 85 24.95 -1.86 14.45
C ASP A 85 24.52 -2.43 15.81
N GLN A 86 25.42 -3.21 16.43
CA GLN A 86 25.16 -3.88 17.71
C GLN A 86 25.08 -2.90 18.89
N GLU A 87 25.68 -1.71 18.74
CA GLU A 87 25.60 -0.62 19.71
C GLU A 87 24.40 0.31 19.46
N GLY A 88 23.56 0.00 18.47
CA GLY A 88 22.36 0.75 18.13
C GLY A 88 22.62 2.03 17.35
N ARG A 89 23.83 2.23 16.79
CA ARG A 89 24.13 3.38 15.92
C ARG A 89 23.57 3.14 14.53
N VAL A 90 22.99 4.18 13.94
CA VAL A 90 22.50 4.15 12.57
C VAL A 90 23.67 4.22 11.59
N LEU A 91 23.90 3.14 10.85
CA LEU A 91 24.93 3.05 9.82
C LEU A 91 24.44 3.53 8.45
N TYR A 92 23.16 3.33 8.15
CA TYR A 92 22.55 3.70 6.88
C TYR A 92 21.04 3.86 7.02
N SER A 93 20.45 4.78 6.25
CA SER A 93 19.00 4.99 6.17
C SER A 93 18.60 5.34 4.74
N GLN A 94 17.60 4.63 4.21
CA GLN A 94 17.00 4.87 2.89
C GLN A 94 15.50 5.06 3.09
N SER A 95 14.97 6.18 2.61
CA SER A 95 13.53 6.47 2.65
C SER A 95 12.92 6.54 1.25
N GLY A 96 11.64 6.18 1.15
CA GLY A 96 10.88 6.14 -0.09
C GLY A 96 11.05 4.85 -0.89
N GLY A 97 10.05 4.57 -1.74
CA GLY A 97 10.00 3.48 -2.71
C GLY A 97 11.35 3.13 -3.32
N GLY A 98 11.67 1.83 -3.41
CA GLY A 98 12.84 1.38 -4.17
C GLY A 98 14.17 1.68 -3.49
N GLY A 99 15.15 2.17 -4.28
CA GLY A 99 16.52 2.42 -3.79
C GLY A 99 17.28 1.16 -3.37
N TYR A 100 16.78 -0.03 -3.74
CA TYR A 100 17.33 -1.31 -3.31
C TYR A 100 18.79 -1.49 -3.71
N TYR A 101 19.22 -0.95 -4.86
CA TYR A 101 20.61 -0.96 -5.26
C TYR A 101 21.53 -0.25 -4.25
N TRP A 102 21.17 0.97 -3.85
CA TRP A 102 21.93 1.74 -2.85
C TRP A 102 21.90 1.06 -1.48
N PHE A 103 20.73 0.53 -1.11
CA PHE A 103 20.56 -0.23 0.11
C PHE A 103 21.45 -1.50 0.13
N GLU A 104 21.46 -2.29 -0.95
CA GLU A 104 22.31 -3.48 -1.06
C GLU A 104 23.80 -3.13 -1.10
N THR A 105 24.16 -2.03 -1.77
CA THR A 105 25.55 -1.56 -1.82
C THR A 105 26.02 -1.17 -0.43
N ALA A 106 25.27 -0.35 0.29
CA ALA A 106 25.58 0.02 1.67
C ALA A 106 25.63 -1.20 2.58
N LEU A 107 24.68 -2.14 2.44
CA LEU A 107 24.67 -3.37 3.20
C LEU A 107 25.93 -4.22 2.92
N ARG A 108 26.33 -4.37 1.66
CA ARG A 108 27.54 -5.10 1.28
C ARG A 108 28.80 -4.42 1.81
N ASP A 109 28.90 -3.10 1.71
CA ASP A 109 30.02 -2.32 2.26
C ASP A 109 30.13 -2.50 3.77
N ILE A 110 29.01 -2.41 4.49
CA ILE A 110 28.93 -2.66 5.95
C ILE A 110 29.34 -4.10 6.30
N LEU A 111 29.01 -5.07 5.45
CA LEU A 111 29.37 -6.48 5.61
C LEU A 111 30.77 -6.82 5.07
N GLY A 112 31.49 -5.87 4.46
CA GLY A 112 32.81 -6.08 3.85
C GLY A 112 32.80 -6.91 2.54
N ALA A 113 31.68 -6.98 1.83
CA ALA A 113 31.53 -7.67 0.54
C ALA A 113 31.58 -6.68 -0.65
N ARG A 114 32.24 -7.00 -1.76
CA ARG A 114 32.27 -6.14 -2.98
C ARG A 114 31.21 -6.54 -4.01
N SER A 115 30.62 -5.58 -4.72
CA SER A 115 29.92 -5.84 -6.01
C SER A 115 29.84 -4.63 -6.95
N SER A 116 29.66 -4.91 -8.25
CA SER A 116 29.51 -3.98 -9.39
C SER A 116 28.04 -3.66 -9.74
N PRO A 117 27.73 -2.59 -10.50
CA PRO A 117 26.37 -2.04 -10.63
C PRO A 117 25.49 -2.57 -11.78
N SER A 118 24.17 -2.45 -11.62
CA SER A 118 23.18 -2.38 -12.71
C SER A 118 22.13 -1.29 -12.43
N SER A 119 21.57 -0.64 -13.46
CA SER A 119 21.00 0.72 -13.46
C SER A 119 19.61 0.93 -12.81
N ASP A 120 19.49 2.02 -12.04
CA ASP A 120 18.32 2.43 -11.20
C ASP A 120 17.30 3.42 -11.84
N SER A 121 17.54 3.97 -13.04
CA SER A 121 16.77 5.14 -13.49
C SER A 121 15.30 4.84 -13.87
N VAL A 122 15.00 3.60 -14.29
CA VAL A 122 13.66 3.19 -14.74
C VAL A 122 12.70 2.98 -13.56
N VAL A 123 13.21 2.50 -12.42
CA VAL A 123 12.39 2.20 -11.23
C VAL A 123 11.81 3.48 -10.63
N LYS A 124 12.63 4.52 -10.49
CA LYS A 124 12.21 5.81 -9.93
C LYS A 124 11.13 6.49 -10.78
N GLN A 125 11.23 6.40 -12.11
CA GLN A 125 10.23 6.96 -13.03
C GLN A 125 8.87 6.24 -12.93
N LEU A 126 8.88 4.91 -12.74
CA LEU A 126 7.65 4.15 -12.52
C LEU A 126 7.01 4.52 -11.18
N GLU A 127 7.78 4.62 -10.10
CA GLU A 127 7.28 5.01 -8.78
C GLU A 127 6.66 6.41 -8.76
N ASP A 128 7.25 7.37 -9.48
CA ASP A 128 6.67 8.72 -9.58
C ASP A 128 5.35 8.71 -10.37
N ILE A 129 5.19 7.81 -11.35
CA ILE A 129 3.93 7.59 -12.05
C ILE A 129 2.90 6.93 -11.13
N GLU A 130 3.28 5.86 -10.41
CA GLU A 130 2.45 5.13 -9.45
C GLU A 130 1.95 6.06 -8.33
N ARG A 131 2.87 6.77 -7.66
CA ARG A 131 2.54 7.76 -6.61
C ARG A 131 1.63 8.85 -7.14
N ALA A 132 1.87 9.30 -8.37
CA ALA A 132 0.97 10.26 -8.94
C ALA A 132 -0.43 9.64 -9.09
N ASN A 133 -0.57 8.39 -9.56
CA ASN A 133 -1.87 7.78 -9.85
C ASN A 133 -2.68 7.36 -8.62
N SER A 134 -2.04 7.17 -7.46
CA SER A 134 -2.73 6.94 -6.18
C SER A 134 -3.45 8.20 -5.70
N LEU A 135 -4.68 8.03 -5.19
CA LEU A 135 -5.49 9.10 -4.63
C LEU A 135 -5.91 8.81 -3.18
N GLY A 136 -5.72 9.81 -2.33
CA GLY A 136 -6.49 9.97 -1.10
C GLY A 136 -7.72 10.86 -1.31
N PRO A 137 -8.72 10.80 -0.42
CA PRO A 137 -9.98 11.56 -0.49
C PRO A 137 -9.81 13.09 -0.51
N PHE A 138 -8.62 13.60 -0.18
CA PHE A 138 -8.28 15.02 -0.26
C PHE A 138 -7.92 15.50 -1.68
N CYS A 139 -7.84 14.61 -2.67
CA CYS A 139 -7.80 15.03 -4.08
C CYS A 139 -9.20 15.47 -4.51
N SER A 140 -9.60 16.65 -4.02
CA SER A 140 -10.81 17.35 -4.43
C SER A 140 -10.82 17.58 -5.94
N ASP A 141 -12.01 17.85 -6.48
CA ASP A 141 -12.26 18.14 -7.91
C ASP A 141 -11.26 19.14 -8.52
N TRP A 142 -10.65 20.02 -7.71
CA TRP A 142 -9.65 21.00 -8.13
C TRP A 142 -8.28 20.38 -8.52
N TRP A 143 -7.84 19.33 -7.83
CA TRP A 143 -6.61 18.60 -8.19
C TRP A 143 -6.85 17.59 -9.33
N ALA A 144 -8.03 16.97 -9.36
CA ALA A 144 -8.45 16.08 -10.46
C ALA A 144 -8.61 16.86 -11.78
N ALA A 145 -9.12 18.10 -11.74
CA ALA A 145 -9.28 18.96 -12.92
C ALA A 145 -7.95 19.34 -13.61
N GLN A 146 -6.79 19.21 -12.94
CA GLN A 146 -5.49 19.50 -13.56
C GLN A 146 -4.92 18.34 -14.38
N LYS A 147 -5.49 17.12 -14.27
CA LYS A 147 -5.05 15.94 -15.04
C LYS A 147 -6.26 15.19 -15.60
N PRO A 148 -6.61 15.34 -16.90
CA PRO A 148 -7.87 14.83 -17.45
C PRO A 148 -8.01 13.30 -17.41
N TRP A 149 -6.91 12.55 -17.25
CA TRP A 149 -6.89 11.10 -17.05
C TRP A 149 -7.16 10.66 -15.60
N ARG A 150 -7.37 11.60 -14.66
CA ARG A 150 -7.78 11.33 -13.28
C ARG A 150 -9.11 11.99 -13.01
N SER A 151 -10.09 11.18 -12.62
CA SER A 151 -11.34 11.68 -12.08
C SER A 151 -11.71 10.82 -10.90
N PHE A 152 -12.02 11.47 -9.78
CA PHE A 152 -12.61 10.85 -8.62
C PHE A 152 -13.98 11.51 -8.42
N SER A 153 -15.03 10.72 -8.34
CA SER A 153 -16.37 11.23 -8.04
C SER A 153 -17.09 10.29 -7.10
N VAL A 154 -17.83 10.87 -6.17
CA VAL A 154 -18.68 10.15 -5.22
C VAL A 154 -20.12 10.54 -5.51
N SER A 155 -21.02 9.57 -5.48
CA SER A 155 -22.45 9.78 -5.66
C SER A 155 -23.26 9.07 -4.57
N GLY A 156 -24.49 9.52 -4.32
CA GLY A 156 -25.37 8.96 -3.30
C GLY A 156 -25.29 9.69 -1.95
N GLU A 157 -25.47 8.95 -0.87
CA GLU A 157 -25.42 9.44 0.51
C GLU A 157 -24.00 9.27 1.06
N TYR A 158 -23.24 10.36 1.12
CA TYR A 158 -21.86 10.35 1.60
C TYR A 158 -21.51 11.61 2.39
N VAL A 159 -20.49 11.48 3.23
CA VAL A 159 -19.82 12.59 3.93
C VAL A 159 -18.34 12.52 3.59
N LEU A 160 -17.80 13.63 3.08
CA LEU A 160 -16.36 13.81 2.92
C LEU A 160 -15.81 14.42 4.21
N ASN A 161 -14.76 13.80 4.76
CA ASN A 161 -13.95 14.40 5.81
C ASN A 161 -12.50 14.51 5.33
N ASP A 162 -11.63 15.09 6.16
CA ASP A 162 -10.25 15.41 5.78
C ASP A 162 -9.43 14.18 5.33
N TYR A 163 -9.87 12.96 5.65
CA TYR A 163 -9.05 11.76 5.50
C TYR A 163 -9.76 10.53 4.92
N SER A 164 -11.08 10.57 4.73
CA SER A 164 -11.90 9.45 4.25
C SER A 164 -13.16 9.95 3.53
N VAL A 165 -13.69 9.11 2.65
CA VAL A 165 -15.08 9.21 2.20
C VAL A 165 -15.90 8.24 3.02
N HIS A 166 -16.81 8.76 3.83
CA HIS A 166 -17.82 7.96 4.50
C HIS A 166 -19.02 7.81 3.57
N VAL A 167 -19.21 6.64 2.99
CA VAL A 167 -20.34 6.34 2.09
C VAL A 167 -21.36 5.54 2.87
N ASN A 168 -22.59 6.02 2.99
CA ASN A 168 -23.70 5.25 3.56
C ASN A 168 -24.34 4.32 2.51
N ARG A 169 -24.58 4.88 1.32
CA ARG A 169 -25.08 4.18 0.14
C ARG A 169 -24.76 5.01 -1.10
N GLY A 170 -24.15 4.41 -2.12
CA GLY A 170 -23.76 5.18 -3.29
C GLY A 170 -22.69 4.53 -4.15
N SER A 171 -21.97 5.34 -4.91
CA SER A 171 -20.83 4.88 -5.70
C SER A 171 -19.61 5.77 -5.56
N ILE A 172 -18.44 5.15 -5.68
CA ILE A 172 -17.18 5.83 -5.95
C ILE A 172 -16.72 5.41 -7.33
N ASP A 173 -16.53 6.40 -8.19
CA ASP A 173 -16.03 6.24 -9.55
C ASP A 173 -14.64 6.86 -9.66
N PHE A 174 -13.68 6.10 -10.18
CA PHE A 174 -12.28 6.48 -10.21
C PHE A 174 -11.60 6.09 -11.53
N LYS A 175 -11.16 7.09 -12.29
CA LYS A 175 -10.34 6.90 -13.49
C LYS A 175 -8.86 6.97 -13.14
N TYR A 176 -8.12 5.98 -13.63
CA TYR A 176 -6.68 5.87 -13.39
C TYR A 176 -5.95 5.24 -14.56
N ARG A 177 -4.63 5.41 -14.57
CA ARG A 177 -3.70 4.67 -15.42
C ARG A 177 -2.76 3.86 -14.53
N GLY A 178 -2.64 2.57 -14.76
CA GLY A 178 -1.82 1.71 -13.90
C GLY A 178 -1.99 0.26 -14.26
N ARG A 179 -1.29 -0.63 -13.54
CA ARG A 179 -1.43 -2.08 -13.72
C ARG A 179 -2.37 -2.70 -12.68
N ARG A 180 -2.32 -2.21 -11.46
CA ARG A 180 -3.03 -2.70 -10.28
C ARG A 180 -3.71 -1.56 -9.56
N LEU A 181 -4.76 -1.90 -8.83
CA LEU A 181 -5.44 -0.98 -7.94
C LEU A 181 -5.74 -1.65 -6.60
N TYR A 182 -5.42 -0.92 -5.53
CA TYR A 182 -5.68 -1.30 -4.16
C TYR A 182 -6.59 -0.26 -3.50
N ALA A 183 -7.55 -0.70 -2.70
CA ALA A 183 -8.45 0.20 -1.97
C ALA A 183 -8.28 -0.01 -0.46
N PHE A 184 -8.00 1.06 0.30
CA PHE A 184 -8.04 0.99 1.77
C PHE A 184 -9.45 1.33 2.23
N ILE A 185 -10.18 0.31 2.69
CA ILE A 185 -11.59 0.41 3.09
C ILE A 185 -11.75 -0.13 4.51
N GLU A 186 -12.55 0.54 5.31
CA GLU A 186 -13.07 0.08 6.60
C GLU A 186 -14.59 -0.12 6.46
N PRO A 187 -15.08 -1.37 6.52
CA PRO A 187 -16.51 -1.63 6.63
C PRO A 187 -17.00 -1.28 8.03
N LEU A 188 -18.15 -0.60 8.13
CA LEU A 188 -18.74 -0.21 9.42
C LEU A 188 -19.85 -1.17 9.87
N GLN A 189 -20.24 -2.09 8.99
CA GLN A 189 -21.11 -3.22 9.30
C GLN A 189 -20.38 -4.54 9.02
N HIS A 190 -20.90 -5.63 9.60
CA HIS A 190 -20.21 -6.92 9.53
C HIS A 190 -20.45 -7.58 8.17
N SER A 191 -19.37 -7.83 7.41
CA SER A 191 -19.39 -8.58 6.15
C SER A 191 -20.24 -7.94 5.04
N GLU A 192 -19.73 -6.86 4.45
CA GLU A 192 -20.35 -6.19 3.30
C GLU A 192 -19.85 -6.77 1.97
N LEU A 193 -20.71 -6.75 0.94
CA LEU A 193 -20.30 -7.00 -0.45
C LEU A 193 -20.47 -5.72 -1.26
N ILE A 194 -19.36 -5.12 -1.64
CA ILE A 194 -19.38 -3.99 -2.57
C ILE A 194 -19.25 -4.51 -3.99
N GLU A 195 -20.13 -4.07 -4.88
CA GLU A 195 -19.99 -4.42 -6.31
C GLU A 195 -18.81 -3.63 -6.87
N VAL A 196 -17.97 -4.32 -7.63
CA VAL A 196 -16.84 -3.73 -8.35
C VAL A 196 -17.08 -3.89 -9.84
N ARG A 197 -16.95 -2.78 -10.58
CA ARG A 197 -16.96 -2.78 -12.04
C ARG A 197 -15.71 -2.08 -12.56
N LEU A 198 -15.23 -2.53 -13.70
CA LEU A 198 -14.13 -1.94 -14.44
C LEU A 198 -14.63 -1.62 -15.85
N ASN A 199 -14.49 -0.37 -16.28
CA ASN A 199 -15.01 0.12 -17.55
C ASN A 199 -16.51 -0.18 -17.73
N LYS A 200 -17.31 0.03 -16.67
CA LYS A 200 -18.77 -0.24 -16.60
C LYS A 200 -19.18 -1.71 -16.66
N HIS A 201 -18.23 -2.65 -16.73
CA HIS A 201 -18.50 -4.08 -16.77
C HIS A 201 -18.00 -4.78 -15.50
N PRO A 202 -18.58 -5.92 -15.11
CA PRO A 202 -17.99 -6.79 -14.11
C PRO A 202 -16.54 -7.17 -14.50
N LEU A 203 -15.66 -7.30 -13.51
CA LEU A 203 -14.24 -7.62 -13.76
C LEU A 203 -14.12 -8.98 -14.45
N ARG A 204 -13.29 -9.06 -15.48
CA ARG A 204 -12.92 -10.35 -16.09
C ARG A 204 -11.94 -11.06 -15.16
N SER A 205 -11.95 -12.41 -15.14
CA SER A 205 -11.15 -13.19 -14.18
C SER A 205 -9.66 -12.87 -14.19
N HIS A 206 -9.08 -12.54 -15.35
CA HIS A 206 -7.65 -12.18 -15.48
C HIS A 206 -7.34 -10.73 -15.05
N LEU A 207 -8.34 -9.92 -14.71
CA LEU A 207 -8.18 -8.55 -14.22
C LEU A 207 -8.50 -8.44 -12.72
N MET A 208 -9.00 -9.52 -12.10
CA MET A 208 -9.41 -9.54 -10.71
C MET A 208 -8.18 -9.49 -9.80
N GLY A 209 -8.16 -8.52 -8.89
CA GLY A 209 -7.26 -8.60 -7.75
C GLY A 209 -7.65 -9.73 -6.79
N ASP A 210 -6.75 -10.03 -5.86
CA ASP A 210 -6.87 -11.19 -4.96
C ASP A 210 -8.12 -11.17 -4.07
N ASP A 211 -8.70 -9.98 -3.83
CA ASP A 211 -9.86 -9.80 -2.96
C ASP A 211 -11.19 -9.73 -3.73
N VAL A 212 -11.17 -9.84 -5.06
CA VAL A 212 -12.39 -9.84 -5.87
C VAL A 212 -12.92 -11.26 -6.05
N ILE A 213 -14.22 -11.41 -5.86
CA ILE A 213 -14.95 -12.65 -6.08
C ILE A 213 -16.03 -12.47 -7.16
N LYS A 214 -16.38 -13.57 -7.83
CA LYS A 214 -17.53 -13.64 -8.74
C LYS A 214 -18.76 -14.19 -8.05
N LYS A 215 -19.91 -13.55 -8.25
CA LYS A 215 -21.22 -14.09 -7.91
C LYS A 215 -22.15 -13.94 -9.11
N GLY A 216 -22.36 -15.04 -9.82
CA GLY A 216 -22.97 -15.00 -11.16
C GLY A 216 -22.13 -14.14 -12.11
N GLU A 217 -22.78 -13.27 -12.86
CA GLU A 217 -22.13 -12.39 -13.82
C GLU A 217 -21.45 -11.16 -13.17
N ARG A 218 -21.75 -10.86 -11.90
CA ARG A 218 -21.25 -9.67 -11.19
C ARG A 218 -19.98 -9.99 -10.39
N SER A 219 -19.19 -8.95 -10.13
CA SER A 219 -17.95 -9.01 -9.35
C SER A 219 -18.08 -8.18 -8.08
N PHE A 220 -17.56 -8.70 -6.97
CA PHE A 220 -17.68 -8.09 -5.66
C PHE A 220 -16.36 -8.16 -4.90
N ILE A 221 -16.15 -7.28 -3.95
CA ILE A 221 -15.19 -7.49 -2.86
C ILE A 221 -15.99 -7.80 -1.61
N LYS A 222 -15.56 -8.82 -0.87
CA LYS A 222 -16.07 -9.04 0.48
C LYS A 222 -15.26 -8.20 1.46
N LEU A 223 -15.91 -7.22 2.08
CA LEU A 223 -15.33 -6.38 3.11
C LEU A 223 -15.63 -6.98 4.47
N ASP A 224 -14.59 -7.39 5.18
CA ASP A 224 -14.69 -8.07 6.47
C ASP A 224 -13.96 -7.33 7.59
N THR A 225 -12.82 -6.73 7.28
CA THR A 225 -12.01 -5.96 8.23
C THR A 225 -11.46 -4.67 7.61
N PRO A 226 -11.02 -3.70 8.42
CA PRO A 226 -10.29 -2.55 7.91
C PRO A 226 -8.95 -3.01 7.33
N ARG A 227 -8.75 -2.87 6.01
CA ARG A 227 -7.49 -3.25 5.35
C ARG A 227 -7.36 -2.71 3.93
N LEU A 228 -6.17 -2.91 3.37
CA LEU A 228 -5.91 -2.69 1.96
C LEU A 228 -6.38 -3.91 1.15
N TYR A 229 -7.34 -3.70 0.24
CA TYR A 229 -7.93 -4.70 -0.64
C TYR A 229 -7.32 -4.63 -2.03
N SER A 230 -6.90 -5.77 -2.58
CA SER A 230 -6.43 -5.98 -3.96
C SER A 230 -7.62 -6.08 -4.91
N VAL A 231 -7.91 -5.00 -5.64
CA VAL A 231 -9.15 -4.87 -6.44
C VAL A 231 -8.92 -5.20 -7.91
N VAL A 232 -7.85 -4.67 -8.51
CA VAL A 232 -7.53 -4.90 -9.92
C VAL A 232 -6.08 -5.39 -10.03
N ASP A 233 -5.85 -6.44 -10.83
CA ASP A 233 -4.53 -6.81 -11.34
C ASP A 233 -4.63 -7.08 -12.85
N GLY A 234 -4.72 -6.00 -13.63
CA GLY A 234 -5.20 -6.03 -15.01
C GLY A 234 -4.17 -5.86 -16.11
N GLY A 235 -2.90 -5.59 -15.77
CA GLY A 235 -1.92 -5.13 -16.76
C GLY A 235 -1.98 -3.61 -16.96
N TRP A 236 -0.90 -3.03 -17.50
CA TRP A 236 -0.81 -1.58 -17.72
C TRP A 236 -1.89 -1.10 -18.70
N GLY A 237 -2.71 -0.15 -18.26
CA GLY A 237 -3.75 0.43 -19.09
C GLY A 237 -4.42 1.63 -18.43
N GLU A 238 -5.40 2.19 -19.13
CA GLU A 238 -6.33 3.16 -18.58
C GLU A 238 -7.63 2.46 -18.21
N TYR A 239 -8.11 2.74 -17.00
CA TYR A 239 -9.25 2.07 -16.42
C TYR A 239 -10.17 3.04 -15.73
N HIS A 240 -11.45 2.70 -15.72
CA HIS A 240 -12.47 3.35 -14.92
C HIS A 240 -13.04 2.35 -13.91
N LEU A 241 -12.64 2.46 -12.65
CA LEU A 241 -13.18 1.69 -11.54
C LEU A 241 -14.51 2.31 -11.08
N ALA A 242 -15.50 1.47 -10.79
CA ALA A 242 -16.67 1.86 -10.03
C ALA A 242 -16.86 0.88 -8.86
N LEU A 243 -16.95 1.42 -7.64
CA LEU A 243 -17.30 0.71 -6.41
C LEU A 243 -18.72 1.14 -6.03
N ALA A 244 -19.64 0.19 -5.87
CA ALA A 244 -21.00 0.46 -5.41
C ALA A 244 -21.22 -0.08 -3.99
N PHE A 245 -21.68 0.79 -3.11
CA PHE A 245 -21.86 0.59 -1.68
C PHE A 245 -23.34 0.57 -1.36
N GLU A 246 -23.78 -0.47 -0.66
CA GLU A 246 -25.16 -0.62 -0.18
C GLU A 246 -25.23 -0.49 1.35
N GLU A 247 -24.09 -0.60 2.04
CA GLU A 247 -23.97 -0.40 3.47
C GLU A 247 -22.87 0.63 3.79
N PRO A 248 -22.82 1.14 5.04
CA PRO A 248 -21.86 2.16 5.42
C PRO A 248 -20.40 1.69 5.45
N CYS A 249 -19.54 2.44 4.76
CA CYS A 249 -18.09 2.21 4.66
C CYS A 249 -17.30 3.52 4.77
N ASN A 250 -16.09 3.44 5.34
CA ASN A 250 -15.07 4.47 5.19
C ASN A 250 -14.06 4.05 4.11
N VAL A 251 -13.87 4.89 3.09
CA VAL A 251 -12.85 4.70 2.06
C VAL A 251 -11.74 5.72 2.25
N TYR A 252 -10.55 5.23 2.62
CA TYR A 252 -9.40 6.07 2.97
C TYR A 252 -8.46 6.36 1.81
N ALA A 253 -8.36 5.45 0.83
CA ALA A 253 -7.48 5.63 -0.33
C ALA A 253 -7.80 4.65 -1.47
N LEU A 254 -7.55 5.10 -2.70
CA LEU A 254 -7.45 4.26 -3.89
C LEU A 254 -6.03 4.39 -4.45
N ASN A 255 -5.21 3.37 -4.22
CA ASN A 255 -3.81 3.35 -4.58
C ASN A 255 -3.60 2.60 -5.90
N VAL A 256 -2.85 3.19 -6.82
CA VAL A 256 -2.64 2.66 -8.17
C VAL A 256 -1.18 2.30 -8.34
N ARG A 257 -0.96 1.14 -8.96
CA ARG A 257 0.37 0.62 -9.26
C ARG A 257 0.45 0.13 -10.69
#